data_AF-N9M264-F1
#
_entry.id   AF-N9M264-F1
#
_cell.length_a   1.000
_cell.length_b   1.000
_cell.length_c   1.000
_cell.angle_alpha   90.00
_cell.angle_beta   90.00
_cell.angle_gamma   90.00
#
_symmetry.space_group_name_H-M   'P 1'
#
loop_
_entity.id
_entity.type
_entity.pdbx_description
1 polymer ?
#
loop_
_entity_poly.entity_id
_entity_poly.type
_entity_poly.pdbx_seq_one_letter_code
_entity_poly.pdbx_strand_id
1 'polypeptide(L)' 'MEKAQLTKVLAQNQGLYNGFLAAGLFWALIAPETYAVALANFFLLCVLIAGMYGALTASKKIIYTQSVPALLALIAVNFF' A
#
# COMPACT_ATOMS: atom_id res chain seq x y z
N MET A 1 14.53 -11.59 -24.73
CA MET A 1 13.49 -10.58 -24.99
C MET A 1 12.18 -10.89 -24.25
N GLU A 2 11.79 -12.16 -24.17
CA GLU A 2 10.57 -12.64 -23.48
C GLU A 2 10.50 -12.28 -21.97
N LYS A 3 11.59 -12.49 -21.21
CA LYS A 3 11.64 -12.12 -19.78
C LYS A 3 11.37 -10.63 -19.53
N ALA A 4 11.85 -9.75 -20.40
CA ALA A 4 11.66 -8.30 -20.27
C ALA A 4 10.19 -7.89 -20.49
N GLN A 5 9.50 -8.56 -21.42
CA GLN A 5 8.06 -8.36 -21.66
C GLN A 5 7.25 -8.81 -20.43
N LEU A 6 7.57 -9.98 -19.87
CA LEU A 6 6.89 -10.51 -18.68
C LEU A 6 7.10 -9.61 -17.45
N THR A 7 8.34 -9.19 -17.18
CA THR A 7 8.64 -8.27 -16.07
C THR A 7 7.93 -6.92 -16.24
N LYS A 8 7.77 -6.43 -17.46
CA LYS A 8 7.03 -5.19 -17.75
C LYS A 8 5.54 -5.32 -17.38
N VAL A 9 4.89 -6.42 -17.74
CA VAL A 9 3.48 -6.68 -17.41
C VAL A 9 3.30 -6.82 -15.89
N LEU A 10 4.19 -7.56 -15.22
CA LEU A 10 4.16 -7.70 -13.76
C LEU A 10 4.33 -6.36 -13.04
N ALA A 11 5.25 -5.51 -13.51
CA ALA A 11 5.45 -4.17 -12.96
C ALA A 11 4.22 -3.26 -13.16
N GLN A 12 3.53 -3.35 -14.30
CA GLN A 12 2.29 -2.61 -14.53
C GLN A 12 1.17 -3.07 -13.58
N ASN A 13 1.00 -4.38 -13.40
CA ASN A 13 0.00 -4.91 -12.48
C ASN A 13 0.30 -4.48 -11.03
N GLN A 14 1.57 -4.53 -10.62
CA GLN A 14 1.99 -4.04 -9.31
C GLN A 14 1.66 -2.55 -9.11
N GLY A 15 1.86 -1.72 -10.13
CA GLY A 15 1.47 -0.32 -10.13
C GLY A 15 -0.04 -0.11 -10.00
N LEU A 16 -0.86 -0.89 -10.71
CA LEU A 16 -2.31 -0.81 -10.67
C LEU A 16 -2.87 -1.18 -9.28
N TYR A 17 -2.39 -2.28 -8.69
CA TYR A 17 -2.79 -2.68 -7.34
C TYR A 17 -2.47 -1.57 -6.33
N ASN A 18 -1.24 -1.06 -6.34
CA ASN A 18 -0.84 0.06 -5.47
C ASN A 18 -1.68 1.32 -5.73
N GLY A 19 -2.07 1.57 -6.99
CA GLY A 19 -2.98 2.65 -7.37
C GLY A 19 -4.35 2.53 -6.70
N PHE A 20 -4.93 1.32 -6.61
CA PHE A 20 -6.18 1.10 -5.89
C PHE A 20 -6.05 1.34 -4.39
N LEU A 21 -4.94 0.91 -3.77
CA LEU A 21 -4.70 1.22 -2.35
C LEU A 21 -4.56 2.73 -2.12
N ALA A 22 -3.83 3.43 -2.98
CA ALA A 22 -3.71 4.89 -2.90
C ALA A 22 -5.07 5.60 -3.09
N ALA A 23 -5.88 5.17 -4.05
CA ALA A 23 -7.24 5.69 -4.24
C ALA A 23 -8.12 5.48 -3.00
N GLY A 24 -8.01 4.32 -2.36
CA GLY A 24 -8.68 4.03 -1.09
C GLY A 24 -8.28 4.96 0.05
N LEU A 25 -6.98 5.31 0.15
CA LEU A 25 -6.49 6.30 1.12
C LEU A 25 -6.97 7.71 0.81
N PHE A 26 -6.97 8.13 -0.46
CA PHE A 26 -7.56 9.42 -0.85
C PHE A 26 -9.05 9.47 -0.53
N TRP A 27 -9.77 8.37 -0.73
CA TRP A 27 -11.17 8.29 -0.38
C TRP A 27 -11.38 8.44 1.14
N ALA A 28 -10.52 7.85 1.96
CA ALA A 28 -10.57 8.02 3.42
C ALA A 28 -10.44 9.49 3.85
N LEU A 29 -9.70 10.34 3.12
CA LEU A 29 -9.54 11.77 3.43
C LEU A 29 -10.79 12.61 3.18
N ILE A 30 -11.66 12.19 2.26
CA ILE A 30 -12.89 12.92 1.90
C ILE A 30 -14.16 12.22 2.41
N ALA A 31 -14.00 11.05 3.04
CA ALA A 31 -15.10 10.31 3.64
C ALA A 31 -15.61 11.02 4.91
N PRO A 32 -16.87 10.80 5.30
CA PRO A 32 -17.37 11.27 6.59
C PRO A 32 -16.51 10.78 7.75
N GLU A 33 -16.34 11.59 8.79
CA GLU A 33 -15.48 11.28 9.94
C GLU A 33 -15.79 9.92 10.58
N THR A 34 -17.05 9.50 10.57
CA THR A 34 -17.50 8.20 11.09
C THR A 34 -16.86 7.00 10.37
N TYR A 35 -16.39 7.17 9.13
CA TYR A 35 -15.78 6.12 8.30
C TYR A 35 -14.33 6.39 7.92
N ALA A 36 -13.88 7.64 7.97
CA ALA A 36 -12.56 8.05 7.52
C ALA A 36 -11.43 7.23 8.14
N VAL A 37 -11.39 7.10 9.47
CA VAL A 37 -10.35 6.35 10.20
C VAL A 37 -10.42 4.85 9.89
N ALA A 38 -11.63 4.27 9.81
CA ALA A 38 -11.79 2.85 9.50
C ALA A 38 -11.32 2.51 8.08
N LEU A 39 -11.64 3.37 7.10
CA LEU A 39 -11.15 3.24 5.72
C LEU A 39 -9.63 3.37 5.65
N ALA A 40 -9.06 4.41 6.30
CA ALA A 40 -7.62 4.59 6.35
C ALA A 40 -6.92 3.36 6.96
N ASN A 41 -7.40 2.87 8.10
CA ASN A 41 -6.86 1.68 8.77
C ASN A 41 -6.91 0.44 7.88
N PHE A 42 -8.03 0.19 7.19
CA PHE A 42 -8.16 -0.95 6.27
C PHE A 42 -7.11 -0.90 5.16
N PHE A 43 -7.04 0.21 4.42
CA PHE A 43 -6.09 0.34 3.32
C PHE A 43 -4.63 0.34 3.80
N LEU A 44 -4.31 1.02 4.91
CA LEU A 44 -2.95 1.03 5.46
C LEU A 44 -2.52 -0.37 5.94
N LEU A 45 -3.41 -1.16 6.54
CA LEU A 45 -3.14 -2.55 6.89
C LEU A 45 -2.87 -3.41 5.65
N CYS A 46 -3.66 -3.22 4.58
CA CYS A 46 -3.41 -3.86 3.30
C CYS A 46 -2.02 -3.50 2.75
N VAL A 47 -1.62 -2.21 2.76
CA VAL A 47 -0.27 -1.77 2.34
C VAL A 47 0.79 -2.42 3.21
N LEU A 48 0.60 -2.44 4.54
CA LEU A 48 1.58 -2.98 5.47
C LEU A 48 1.83 -4.48 5.21
N ILE A 49 0.76 -5.28 5.11
CA ILE A 49 0.82 -6.72 4.85
C ILE A 49 1.42 -7.00 3.46
N ALA A 50 0.95 -6.31 2.42
CA ALA A 50 1.47 -6.46 1.07
C ALA A 50 2.96 -6.07 0.99
N GLY A 51 3.35 -5.00 1.69
CA GLY A 51 4.73 -4.55 1.80
C GLY A 51 5.62 -5.57 2.49
N MET A 52 5.15 -6.19 3.59
CA MET A 52 5.91 -7.23 4.28
C MET A 52 6.10 -8.46 3.39
N TYR A 53 5.02 -8.93 2.77
CA TYR A 53 5.08 -10.06 1.85
C TYR A 53 5.98 -9.78 0.63
N GLY A 54 5.85 -8.59 0.03
CA GLY A 54 6.70 -8.15 -1.08
C GLY A 54 8.17 -8.01 -0.67
N ALA A 55 8.47 -7.57 0.55
CA ALA A 55 9.83 -7.49 1.05
C ALA A 55 10.49 -8.87 1.20
N LEU A 56 9.72 -9.88 1.60
CA LEU A 56 10.19 -11.26 1.74
C LEU A 56 10.36 -11.97 0.40
N THR A 57 9.49 -11.68 -0.58
CA THR A 57 9.41 -12.47 -1.82
C THR A 57 10.04 -11.81 -3.04
N ALA A 58 10.04 -10.48 -3.12
CA ALA A 58 10.48 -9.75 -4.32
C ALA A 58 11.72 -8.90 -4.07
N SER A 59 11.70 -8.01 -3.08
CA SER A 59 12.84 -7.13 -2.80
C SER A 59 12.78 -6.53 -1.41
N LYS A 60 13.87 -6.68 -0.63
CA LYS A 60 13.99 -6.08 0.71
C LYS A 60 13.78 -4.56 0.72
N LYS A 61 13.99 -3.86 -0.40
CA LYS A 61 13.74 -2.41 -0.50
C LYS A 61 12.26 -2.04 -0.27
N ILE A 62 11.34 -2.97 -0.53
CA ILE A 62 9.90 -2.76 -0.37
C ILE A 62 9.53 -2.45 1.08
N ILE A 63 10.29 -2.95 2.06
CA ILE A 63 10.03 -2.66 3.48
C ILE A 63 10.12 -1.16 3.77
N TYR A 64 11.08 -0.46 3.16
CA TYR A 64 11.32 0.97 3.37
C TYR A 64 10.37 1.85 2.56
N THR A 65 9.83 1.35 1.44
CA THR A 65 8.95 2.14 0.57
C THR A 65 7.46 1.90 0.80
N GLN A 66 7.08 0.76 1.42
CA GLN A 66 5.67 0.42 1.71
C GLN A 66 5.43 0.18 3.20
N SER A 67 6.08 -0.82 3.81
CA SER A 67 5.76 -1.25 5.17
C SER A 67 6.04 -0.19 6.23
N VAL A 68 7.23 0.44 6.20
CA VAL A 68 7.61 1.48 7.17
C VAL A 68 6.67 2.70 7.06
N PRO A 69 6.43 3.29 5.88
CA PRO A 69 5.47 4.39 5.75
C PRO A 69 4.05 4.01 6.19
N ALA A 70 3.56 2.82 5.85
CA ALA A 70 2.23 2.36 6.25
C ALA A 70 2.10 2.21 7.77
N LEU A 71 3.13 1.67 8.43
CA LEU A 71 3.16 1.55 9.88
C LEU A 71 3.16 2.93 10.56
N LEU A 72 3.99 3.86 10.06
CA LEU A 72 4.02 5.23 10.59
C LEU A 72 2.67 5.94 10.41
N ALA A 73 2.01 5.77 9.27
CA ALA A 73 0.69 6.32 9.03
C ALA A 73 -0.40 5.69 9.93
N LEU A 74 -0.33 4.37 10.19
CA LEU A 74 -1.23 3.70 11.14
C LEU A 74 -1.08 4.27 12.55
N ILE A 75 0.16 4.51 12.97
CA ILE A 75 0.41 5.14 14.27
C ILE A 75 -0.13 6.57 14.27
N ALA A 76 0.15 7.34 13.21
CA ALA A 76 -0.30 8.72 13.07
C ALA A 76 -1.83 8.84 13.19
N VAL A 77 -2.60 8.02 12.46
CA VAL A 77 -4.06 8.16 12.39
C VAL A 77 -4.80 7.68 13.63
N ASN A 78 -4.18 6.86 14.49
CA ASN A 78 -4.83 6.29 15.67
C ASN A 78 -4.36 6.91 17.00
N PHE A 79 -3.22 7.59 17.02
CA PHE A 79 -2.61 8.12 18.25
C PHE A 79 -2.36 9.64 18.24
N PHE A 80 -2.62 10.32 17.13
CA PHE A 80 -2.54 11.78 16.99
C PHE A 80 -3.85 12.31 16.41
#